data_AF-A0A8H5XD88-F1
#
_entry.id   AF-A0A8H5XD88-F1
#
_cell.length_a   1.000
_cell.length_b   1.000
_cell.length_c   1.000
_cell.angle_alpha   90.00
_cell.angle_beta   90.00
_cell.angle_gamma   90.00
#
_symmetry.space_group_name_H-M   'P 1'
#
loop_
_entity.id
_entity.type
_entity.pdbx_description
1 polymer ?
#
loop_
_entity_poly.entity_id
_entity_poly.type
_entity_poly.pdbx_seq_one_letter_code
_entity_poly.pdbx_strand_id
1 'polypeptide(L)'
;MEFRERSFSRGTDERLPKPTTRMNDETWEKFKPFLCNLYKKYTLSVVMNVMEKKYGIVQSGINDSMDYRDIGAEFDREAPSFNQYPLPDRCGPDTLMDAVGSENMEYDESLDSHRAAKVVVPYPWATGSSEEANKLAADFCAAMLDDTNAFALYANLYEVLSNRSQSVPETREFLAICCARVAGKPDNARSARAILAREWTGTPTARVSDSPFVLSMLKAYVASHQEDSDKSAFVKQISRNVEQLVGSDGSLGEVSHKYSSIDLVAYFFLDYALEIYDDCFDDSNPPNFMTEHLLNEFITTQPFMNALRNDCPSPLSLCLRWCKEQLRLNHPVALQDAPVQPSTDMRCWWYNIRVFCTLWGVMTHLVRANCAPMWYTQCESAFGIPPSELLITLSWMIRAEATATEADRVISDTDLLIQAADGADNLLQVDESQLWIDFLERFTWMNELANPGEAERSFEAAVQDELRKYVSKMLRVELPHPAGTQSTSVGGVDFYSFPQHGFPDFDINSQMDYY
;
A
#
# COMPACT_ATOMS: atom_id res chain seq x y z
N MET A 1 27.56 -7.41 -1.11
CA MET A 1 26.12 -7.64 -1.41
C MET A 1 25.54 -6.25 -1.60
N GLU A 2 24.99 -5.90 -2.77
CA GLU A 2 24.25 -4.64 -2.89
C GLU A 2 22.90 -4.85 -2.20
N PHE A 3 22.74 -4.25 -1.02
CA PHE A 3 21.47 -4.23 -0.31
C PHE A 3 20.48 -3.41 -1.12
N ARG A 4 19.30 -4.01 -1.39
CA ARG A 4 18.19 -3.30 -2.03
C ARG A 4 17.55 -2.42 -0.96
N GLU A 5 17.41 -1.14 -1.23
CA GLU A 5 16.68 -0.18 -0.41
C GLU A 5 15.38 0.18 -1.12
N ARG A 6 14.43 0.81 -0.42
CA ARG A 6 13.27 1.39 -1.10
C ARG A 6 13.76 2.56 -1.95
N SER A 7 13.31 2.64 -3.19
CA SER A 7 13.70 3.68 -4.14
C SER A 7 12.48 4.21 -4.89
N PHE A 8 12.52 5.46 -5.32
CA PHE A 8 11.53 6.01 -6.25
C PHE A 8 11.65 5.39 -7.66
N SER A 9 12.71 4.60 -7.89
CA SER A 9 13.24 4.22 -9.18
C SER A 9 13.15 2.76 -9.59
N ARG A 10 11.97 2.14 -9.46
CA ARG A 10 11.74 1.02 -10.37
C ARG A 10 11.83 1.60 -11.79
N GLY A 11 12.91 1.24 -12.48
CA GLY A 11 13.37 1.90 -13.69
C GLY A 11 12.29 1.98 -14.76
N THR A 12 12.59 2.78 -15.77
CA THR A 12 11.89 2.96 -17.05
C THR A 12 11.68 1.67 -17.87
N ASP A 13 11.56 0.51 -17.23
CA ASP A 13 11.12 -0.73 -17.83
C ASP A 13 9.57 -0.80 -17.85
N GLU A 14 8.97 0.16 -18.56
CA GLU A 14 7.59 0.09 -19.06
C GLU A 14 7.43 -1.03 -20.14
N ARG A 15 8.34 -2.02 -20.22
CA ARG A 15 8.39 -2.98 -21.34
C ARG A 15 8.66 -4.44 -21.02
N LEU A 16 8.40 -4.88 -19.79
CA LEU A 16 7.99 -6.26 -19.61
C LEU A 16 6.70 -6.31 -18.78
N PRO A 17 5.52 -6.32 -19.44
CA PRO A 17 4.43 -7.08 -18.87
C PRO A 17 5.00 -8.46 -18.53
N LYS A 18 4.77 -8.95 -17.31
CA LYS A 18 4.81 -10.39 -17.04
C LYS A 18 4.09 -11.08 -18.23
N PRO A 19 4.54 -12.24 -18.72
CA PRO A 19 3.89 -12.90 -19.84
C PRO A 19 2.47 -13.32 -19.43
N THR A 20 1.52 -12.39 -19.56
CA THR A 20 0.11 -12.71 -19.66
C THR A 20 0.00 -13.46 -20.98
N THR A 21 -0.33 -14.75 -20.93
CA THR A 21 -0.80 -15.54 -22.07
C THR A 21 -2.16 -15.01 -22.55
N ARG A 22 -2.23 -13.71 -22.86
CA ARG A 22 -3.36 -13.10 -23.56
C ARG A 22 -3.29 -13.55 -25.02
N MET A 23 -4.39 -14.13 -25.48
CA MET A 23 -4.58 -14.51 -26.87
C MET A 23 -4.53 -13.24 -27.73
N ASN A 24 -3.54 -13.13 -28.61
CA ASN A 24 -3.36 -11.92 -29.42
C ASN A 24 -4.51 -11.70 -30.43
N ASP A 25 -4.66 -10.47 -30.91
CA ASP A 25 -5.77 -10.06 -31.79
C ASP A 25 -5.85 -10.88 -33.09
N GLU A 26 -4.69 -11.29 -33.65
CA GLU A 26 -4.65 -12.18 -34.82
C GLU A 26 -5.23 -13.57 -34.52
N THR A 27 -4.94 -14.11 -33.34
CA THR A 27 -5.46 -15.41 -32.91
C THR A 27 -6.94 -15.31 -32.57
N TRP A 28 -7.39 -14.19 -32.00
CA TRP A 28 -8.81 -13.91 -31.75
C TRP A 28 -9.63 -13.88 -33.04
N GLU A 29 -9.26 -13.06 -34.03
CA GLU A 29 -10.02 -12.96 -35.28
C GLU A 29 -10.02 -14.29 -36.07
N LYS A 30 -8.96 -15.08 -35.96
CA LYS A 30 -8.87 -16.42 -36.57
C LYS A 30 -9.87 -17.42 -35.99
N PHE A 31 -10.12 -17.40 -34.68
CA PHE A 31 -10.98 -18.40 -34.00
C PHE A 31 -12.38 -17.88 -33.62
N LYS A 32 -12.61 -16.56 -33.68
CA LYS A 32 -13.89 -15.89 -33.40
C LYS A 32 -15.10 -16.49 -34.12
N PRO A 33 -15.06 -16.81 -35.43
CA PRO A 33 -16.23 -17.40 -36.10
C PRO A 33 -16.58 -18.80 -35.58
N PHE A 34 -15.56 -19.58 -35.17
CA PHE A 34 -15.72 -20.93 -34.63
C PHE A 34 -16.26 -20.89 -33.20
N LEU A 35 -15.70 -20.00 -32.36
CA LEU A 35 -16.13 -19.78 -30.98
C LEU A 35 -17.58 -19.30 -30.88
N CYS A 36 -17.96 -18.32 -31.70
CA CYS A 36 -19.35 -17.84 -31.77
C CYS A 36 -20.34 -18.93 -32.21
N ASN A 37 -19.90 -19.88 -33.03
CA ASN A 37 -20.74 -20.98 -33.50
C ASN A 37 -20.84 -22.12 -32.47
N LEU A 38 -19.77 -22.38 -31.73
CA LEU A 38 -19.78 -23.32 -30.61
C LEU A 38 -20.65 -22.81 -29.45
N TYR A 39 -20.54 -21.52 -29.13
CA TYR A 39 -21.32 -20.85 -28.08
C TYR A 39 -22.82 -20.83 -28.38
N LYS A 40 -23.20 -20.71 -29.66
CA LYS A 40 -24.61 -20.85 -30.08
C LYS A 40 -25.16 -22.26 -29.91
N LYS A 41 -24.30 -23.27 -29.76
CA LYS A 41 -24.66 -24.69 -29.78
C LYS A 41 -24.49 -25.39 -28.42
N TYR A 42 -23.67 -24.83 -27.52
CA TYR A 42 -23.32 -25.39 -26.22
C TYR A 42 -23.13 -24.27 -25.17
N THR A 43 -23.23 -24.59 -23.88
CA THR A 43 -23.00 -23.63 -22.79
C THR A 43 -21.53 -23.18 -22.73
N LEU A 44 -21.29 -21.97 -22.17
CA LEU A 44 -19.95 -21.36 -22.06
C LEU A 44 -18.90 -22.32 -21.48
N SER A 45 -19.25 -23.04 -20.40
CA SER A 45 -18.37 -24.01 -19.75
C SER A 45 -17.95 -25.19 -20.64
N VAL A 46 -18.80 -25.62 -21.57
CA VAL A 46 -18.50 -26.72 -22.50
C VAL A 46 -17.61 -26.24 -23.65
N VAL A 47 -17.82 -25.01 -24.12
CA VAL A 47 -16.97 -24.38 -25.13
C VAL A 47 -15.54 -24.21 -24.60
N MET A 48 -15.39 -23.75 -23.36
CA MET A 48 -14.10 -23.59 -22.69
C MET A 48 -13.35 -24.92 -22.57
N ASN A 49 -14.03 -25.98 -22.11
CA ASN A 49 -13.41 -27.31 -21.94
C ASN A 49 -12.93 -27.91 -23.28
N VAL A 50 -13.63 -27.61 -24.38
CA VAL A 50 -13.22 -28.04 -25.73
C VAL A 50 -12.02 -27.24 -26.25
N MET A 51 -11.98 -25.93 -25.99
CA MET A 51 -10.85 -25.06 -26.39
C MET A 51 -9.57 -25.41 -25.64
N GLU A 52 -9.68 -25.68 -24.34
CA GLU A 52 -8.59 -26.11 -23.48
C GLU A 52 -8.04 -27.48 -23.92
N LYS A 53 -8.90 -28.51 -24.04
CA LYS A 53 -8.44 -29.88 -24.35
C LYS A 53 -7.90 -30.08 -25.75
N LYS A 54 -8.41 -29.32 -26.73
CA LYS A 54 -8.10 -29.56 -28.15
C LYS A 54 -7.10 -28.58 -28.73
N TYR A 55 -7.02 -27.38 -28.15
CA TYR A 55 -6.19 -26.28 -28.67
C TYR A 55 -5.30 -25.65 -27.60
N GLY A 56 -5.39 -26.06 -26.33
CA GLY A 56 -4.53 -25.57 -25.24
C GLY A 56 -4.84 -24.13 -24.81
N ILE A 57 -6.04 -23.63 -25.09
CA ILE A 57 -6.44 -22.24 -24.80
C ILE A 57 -7.28 -22.22 -23.51
N VAL A 58 -6.76 -21.59 -22.46
CA VAL A 58 -7.39 -21.46 -21.13
C VAL A 58 -7.91 -20.03 -20.94
N GLN A 59 -9.08 -19.87 -20.32
CA GLN A 59 -9.67 -18.55 -20.08
C GLN A 59 -8.99 -17.86 -18.90
N SER A 60 -8.52 -16.63 -19.11
CA SER A 60 -8.30 -15.66 -18.03
C SER A 60 -9.62 -14.97 -17.70
N GLY A 61 -10.00 -14.99 -16.43
CA GLY A 61 -11.25 -14.41 -15.95
C GLY A 61 -11.23 -12.89 -16.12
N ILE A 62 -12.09 -12.37 -16.99
CA ILE A 62 -12.57 -10.99 -16.95
C ILE A 62 -14.09 -11.10 -17.05
N ASN A 63 -14.78 -10.75 -15.98
CA ASN A 63 -16.19 -10.36 -16.06
C ASN A 63 -16.19 -8.85 -16.14
N ASP A 64 -16.32 -8.32 -17.36
CA ASP A 64 -16.98 -7.04 -17.56
C ASP A 64 -17.94 -7.16 -18.74
N SER A 65 -19.19 -6.85 -18.44
CA SER A 65 -20.31 -6.88 -19.36
C SER A 65 -20.46 -5.49 -19.98
N MET A 66 -19.79 -5.24 -21.10
CA MET A 66 -20.25 -4.25 -22.08
C MET A 66 -21.07 -4.96 -23.17
N ASP A 67 -22.37 -4.67 -23.18
CA ASP A 67 -23.29 -5.08 -24.23
C ASP A 67 -23.28 -4.03 -25.36
N TYR A 68 -22.86 -4.46 -26.54
CA TYR A 68 -23.05 -3.77 -27.81
C TYR A 68 -24.31 -4.33 -28.46
N ARG A 69 -25.34 -3.51 -28.64
CA ARG A 69 -26.26 -3.70 -29.77
C ARG A 69 -26.72 -2.38 -30.38
N ASP A 70 -26.13 -2.11 -31.52
CA ASP A 70 -26.81 -1.48 -32.65
C ASP A 70 -27.33 -2.61 -33.55
N ILE A 71 -28.65 -2.71 -33.73
CA ILE A 71 -29.28 -3.41 -34.87
C ILE A 71 -30.49 -2.58 -35.32
N GLY A 72 -30.23 -1.62 -36.19
CA GLY A 72 -30.91 -1.43 -37.49
C GLY A 72 -32.44 -1.41 -37.58
N ALA A 73 -32.91 -0.27 -38.11
CA ALA A 73 -34.09 -0.05 -38.97
C ALA A 73 -35.46 0.15 -38.31
N GLU A 74 -35.96 1.39 -38.26
CA GLU A 74 -36.99 1.93 -39.18
C GLU A 74 -37.49 3.33 -38.75
N PHE A 75 -37.66 4.18 -39.77
CA PHE A 75 -38.38 5.44 -39.94
C PHE A 75 -39.29 6.06 -38.83
N ASP A 76 -39.12 7.39 -38.73
CA ASP A 76 -40.12 8.47 -38.52
C ASP A 76 -40.65 8.88 -37.13
N ARG A 77 -40.39 10.19 -36.88
CA ARG A 77 -41.29 11.26 -36.39
C ARG A 77 -41.32 11.70 -34.91
N GLU A 78 -41.08 13.02 -34.81
CA GLU A 78 -41.66 14.03 -33.90
C GLU A 78 -40.97 14.32 -32.55
N ALA A 79 -40.31 15.49 -32.52
CA ALA A 79 -40.12 16.36 -31.35
C ALA A 79 -41.49 16.95 -30.89
N PRO A 80 -41.71 17.50 -29.67
CA PRO A 80 -40.86 18.58 -29.09
C PRO A 80 -40.81 18.74 -27.53
N SER A 81 -39.87 19.59 -27.07
CA SER A 81 -40.00 20.57 -25.94
C SER A 81 -40.15 20.04 -24.48
N PHE A 82 -39.79 20.69 -23.37
CA PHE A 82 -39.26 22.00 -23.00
C PHE A 82 -38.89 21.95 -21.48
N ASN A 83 -37.81 22.62 -21.08
CA ASN A 83 -37.65 23.49 -19.89
C ASN A 83 -37.87 23.05 -18.41
N GLN A 84 -36.90 23.54 -17.60
CA GLN A 84 -36.99 24.24 -16.31
C GLN A 84 -36.69 23.49 -14.99
N TYR A 85 -35.52 23.83 -14.43
CA TYR A 85 -35.27 23.90 -12.98
C TYR A 85 -36.28 24.83 -12.29
N PRO A 86 -36.55 24.63 -10.99
CA PRO A 86 -35.92 25.54 -10.01
C PRO A 86 -35.50 24.88 -8.67
N LEU A 87 -34.41 25.39 -8.10
CA LEU A 87 -34.16 25.40 -6.64
C LEU A 87 -35.18 26.32 -5.95
N PRO A 88 -35.54 26.03 -4.68
CA PRO A 88 -35.15 27.00 -3.65
C PRO A 88 -34.72 26.37 -2.30
N ASP A 89 -34.23 27.29 -1.48
CA ASP A 89 -33.40 27.23 -0.29
C ASP A 89 -34.19 27.07 1.04
N ARG A 90 -33.44 26.71 2.13
CA ARG A 90 -33.67 26.90 3.60
C ARG A 90 -34.26 25.82 4.53
N CYS A 91 -33.43 25.52 5.56
CA CYS A 91 -33.68 25.31 7.02
C CYS A 91 -34.52 24.12 7.53
N GLY A 92 -33.94 23.29 8.43
CA GLY A 92 -34.56 22.16 9.16
C GLY A 92 -35.45 22.58 10.36
N PRO A 93 -35.64 21.79 11.45
CA PRO A 93 -35.36 20.37 11.73
C PRO A 93 -36.63 19.54 12.09
N ASP A 94 -36.46 18.22 12.30
CA ASP A 94 -37.35 17.23 12.95
C ASP A 94 -38.82 17.11 12.49
N THR A 95 -39.15 16.01 11.80
CA THR A 95 -40.40 15.26 12.07
C THR A 95 -40.25 13.79 11.63
N LEU A 96 -40.29 12.89 12.61
CA LEU A 96 -40.58 11.46 12.47
C LEU A 96 -41.90 11.25 11.74
N MET A 97 -41.90 10.47 10.67
CA MET A 97 -43.10 9.81 10.15
C MET A 97 -42.75 8.39 9.72
N ASP A 98 -43.34 7.44 10.42
CA ASP A 98 -43.34 6.02 10.10
C ASP A 98 -43.91 5.76 8.71
N ALA A 99 -43.16 5.06 7.87
CA ALA A 99 -43.68 4.38 6.69
C ALA A 99 -43.45 2.88 6.85
N VAL A 100 -44.52 2.20 7.23
CA VAL A 100 -44.69 0.75 7.28
C VAL A 100 -44.60 0.17 5.87
N GLY A 101 -43.75 -0.85 5.70
CA GLY A 101 -43.87 -1.81 4.59
C GLY A 101 -42.59 -2.04 3.80
N SER A 102 -41.64 -2.80 4.36
CA SER A 102 -40.85 -3.73 3.56
C SER A 102 -40.49 -4.94 4.41
N GLU A 103 -40.59 -6.10 3.79
CA GLU A 103 -40.69 -7.41 4.37
C GLU A 103 -39.44 -7.82 5.16
N ASN A 104 -39.70 -8.53 6.26
CA ASN A 104 -38.77 -9.23 7.13
C ASN A 104 -37.58 -9.85 6.39
N MET A 105 -36.46 -9.14 6.35
CA MET A 105 -35.15 -9.76 6.53
C MET A 105 -34.94 -9.77 8.04
N GLU A 106 -34.99 -10.95 8.65
CA GLU A 106 -34.50 -11.13 10.02
C GLU A 106 -33.04 -10.64 10.02
N TYR A 107 -32.87 -9.41 10.50
CA TYR A 107 -31.58 -8.84 10.79
C TYR A 107 -31.06 -9.65 11.96
N ASP A 108 -30.17 -10.58 11.68
CA ASP A 108 -29.51 -11.37 12.70
C ASP A 108 -28.54 -10.43 13.45
N GLU A 109 -29.07 -9.66 14.40
CA GLU A 109 -28.29 -8.89 15.38
C GLU A 109 -27.28 -9.77 16.15
N SER A 110 -27.36 -11.10 16.03
CA SER A 110 -26.37 -12.01 16.63
C SER A 110 -25.02 -12.04 15.88
N LEU A 111 -24.93 -11.56 14.64
CA LEU A 111 -23.63 -11.38 13.95
C LEU A 111 -22.85 -10.17 14.46
N ASP A 112 -23.49 -9.27 15.20
CA ASP A 112 -22.85 -8.13 15.87
C ASP A 112 -22.21 -8.51 17.23
N SER A 113 -22.37 -9.79 17.64
CA SER A 113 -21.76 -10.33 18.86
C SER A 113 -20.25 -10.64 18.71
N HIS A 114 -19.75 -10.68 17.48
CA HIS A 114 -18.33 -10.58 17.16
C HIS A 114 -17.98 -9.19 16.65
N ARG A 115 -18.28 -8.15 17.45
CA ARG A 115 -17.44 -6.93 17.40
C ARG A 115 -16.02 -7.37 17.72
N ALA A 116 -15.24 -7.72 16.70
CA ALA A 116 -13.79 -7.55 16.73
C ALA A 116 -13.61 -6.12 17.26
N ALA A 117 -13.11 -5.99 18.49
CA ALA A 117 -13.00 -4.70 19.14
C ALA A 117 -12.22 -3.80 18.18
N LYS A 118 -12.88 -2.77 17.65
CA LYS A 118 -12.28 -1.86 16.68
C LYS A 118 -10.96 -1.37 17.27
N VAL A 119 -9.83 -1.88 16.76
CA VAL A 119 -8.51 -1.50 17.24
C VAL A 119 -8.34 -0.03 16.89
N VAL A 120 -8.34 0.81 17.91
CA VAL A 120 -8.04 2.23 17.78
C VAL A 120 -6.62 2.40 18.29
N VAL A 121 -5.69 2.84 17.45
CA VAL A 121 -4.30 3.14 17.85
C VAL A 121 -4.33 4.44 18.65
N PRO A 122 -4.18 4.42 20.00
CA PRO A 122 -4.33 5.62 20.80
C PRO A 122 -2.97 6.26 21.09
N TYR A 123 -2.80 7.52 20.69
CA TYR A 123 -1.58 8.25 21.00
C TYR A 123 -1.67 8.96 22.35
N PRO A 124 -0.70 8.73 23.27
CA PRO A 124 -0.73 9.32 24.61
C PRO A 124 -0.10 10.72 24.67
N TRP A 125 0.16 11.34 23.52
CA TRP A 125 0.73 12.68 23.41
C TRP A 125 -0.31 13.67 22.90
N ALA A 126 -0.19 14.91 23.37
CA ALA A 126 -1.13 15.98 23.02
C ALA A 126 -0.79 16.60 21.66
N THR A 127 -1.80 17.19 21.03
CA THR A 127 -1.60 17.99 19.81
C THR A 127 -0.63 19.14 20.06
N GLY A 128 0.33 19.31 19.15
CA GLY A 128 1.42 20.28 19.23
C GLY A 128 2.60 19.85 20.10
N SER A 129 2.60 18.64 20.66
CA SER A 129 3.73 18.10 21.43
C SER A 129 4.94 17.77 20.55
N SER A 130 6.11 17.62 21.19
CA SER A 130 7.33 17.12 20.53
C SER A 130 7.13 15.72 19.95
N GLU A 131 6.38 14.86 20.65
CA GLU A 131 6.13 13.49 20.21
C GLU A 131 5.22 13.44 18.99
N GLU A 132 4.17 14.28 18.92
CA GLU A 132 3.35 14.41 17.71
C GLU A 132 4.19 14.91 16.53
N ALA A 133 5.04 15.93 16.75
CA ALA A 133 5.92 16.44 15.71
C ALA A 133 6.94 15.38 15.24
N ASN A 134 7.53 14.61 16.16
CA ASN A 134 8.45 13.54 15.81
C ASN A 134 7.76 12.39 15.08
N LYS A 135 6.51 12.06 15.42
CA LYS A 135 5.73 11.04 14.69
C LYS A 135 5.41 11.51 13.28
N LEU A 136 4.94 12.75 13.11
CA LEU A 136 4.69 13.34 11.79
C LEU A 136 5.98 13.39 10.94
N ALA A 137 7.11 13.71 11.56
CA ALA A 137 8.42 13.69 10.89
C ALA A 137 8.84 12.27 10.48
N ALA A 138 8.64 11.27 11.36
CA ALA A 138 8.94 9.87 11.06
C ALA A 138 8.08 9.35 9.90
N ASP A 139 6.78 9.65 9.92
CA ASP A 139 5.83 9.26 8.88
C ASP A 139 6.20 9.89 7.53
N PHE A 140 6.59 11.17 7.53
CA PHE A 140 7.07 11.86 6.34
C PHE A 140 8.36 11.25 5.81
N CYS A 141 9.37 11.06 6.67
CA CYS A 141 10.63 10.44 6.30
C CYS A 141 10.41 9.04 5.72
N ALA A 142 9.53 8.23 6.32
CA ALA A 142 9.22 6.89 5.85
C ALA A 142 8.53 6.89 4.47
N ALA A 143 7.58 7.80 4.25
CA ALA A 143 6.90 8.00 2.96
C ALA A 143 7.85 8.50 1.86
N MET A 144 8.89 9.22 2.25
CA MET A 144 9.90 9.81 1.36
C MET A 144 11.22 9.03 1.30
N LEU A 145 11.19 7.77 1.76
CA LEU A 145 12.32 6.83 1.68
C LEU A 145 13.58 7.29 2.43
N ASP A 146 13.44 8.18 3.41
CA ASP A 146 14.50 8.56 4.35
C ASP A 146 14.47 7.64 5.58
N ASP A 147 14.69 6.35 5.31
CA ASP A 147 14.54 5.25 6.26
C ASP A 147 15.41 5.41 7.50
N THR A 148 16.56 6.09 7.37
CA THR A 148 17.48 6.32 8.50
C THR A 148 16.87 7.28 9.52
N ASN A 149 16.32 8.41 9.07
CA ASN A 149 15.63 9.35 9.96
C ASN A 149 14.33 8.75 10.49
N ALA A 150 13.55 8.09 9.63
CA ALA A 150 12.31 7.44 10.01
C ALA A 150 12.55 6.42 11.14
N PHE A 151 13.54 5.52 10.97
CA PHE A 151 13.88 4.52 11.96
C PHE A 151 14.23 5.14 13.31
N ALA A 152 15.15 6.11 13.32
CA ALA A 152 15.62 6.75 14.54
C ALA A 152 14.48 7.44 15.30
N LEU A 153 13.57 8.11 14.59
CA LEU A 153 12.42 8.77 15.19
C LEU A 153 11.39 7.78 15.74
N TYR A 154 11.02 6.73 14.98
CA TYR A 154 10.12 5.70 15.47
C TYR A 154 10.69 4.94 16.66
N ALA A 155 11.98 4.58 16.63
CA ALA A 155 12.64 3.89 17.72
C ALA A 155 12.68 4.74 18.99
N ASN A 156 12.93 6.06 18.85
CA ASN A 156 12.87 6.99 19.98
C ASN A 156 11.45 7.03 20.60
N LEU A 157 10.42 7.20 19.77
CA LEU A 157 9.03 7.20 20.23
C LEU A 157 8.66 5.89 20.92
N TYR A 158 9.09 4.76 20.36
CA TYR A 158 8.89 3.44 20.94
C TYR A 158 9.55 3.30 22.33
N GLU A 159 10.78 3.79 22.51
CA GLU A 159 11.45 3.80 23.81
C GLU A 159 10.78 4.74 24.82
N VAL A 160 10.31 5.91 24.38
CA VAL A 160 9.54 6.83 25.23
C VAL A 160 8.28 6.13 25.74
N LEU A 161 7.55 5.41 24.89
CA LEU A 161 6.36 4.66 25.28
C LEU A 161 6.69 3.45 26.17
N SER A 162 7.80 2.76 25.90
CA SER A 162 8.25 1.60 26.68
C SER A 162 8.60 1.96 28.12
N ASN A 163 9.08 3.19 28.35
CA ASN A 163 9.46 3.69 29.66
C ASN A 163 8.32 4.39 30.42
N ARG A 164 7.15 4.58 29.80
CA ARG A 164 5.98 5.17 30.46
C ARG A 164 5.29 4.16 31.39
N SER A 165 4.69 4.67 32.46
CA SER A 165 3.91 3.86 33.41
C SER A 165 2.56 3.39 32.85
N GLN A 166 2.00 4.12 31.88
CA GLN A 166 0.75 3.76 31.21
C GLN A 166 1.05 2.90 29.98
N SER A 167 0.46 1.69 29.94
CA SER A 167 0.60 0.80 28.80
C SER A 167 -0.27 1.25 27.63
N VAL A 168 0.34 1.39 26.45
CA VAL A 168 -0.33 1.66 25.15
C VAL A 168 0.14 0.61 24.13
N PRO A 169 -0.25 -0.66 24.30
CA PRO A 169 0.34 -1.77 23.55
C PRO A 169 0.11 -1.66 22.05
N GLU A 170 -1.07 -1.21 21.61
CA GLU A 170 -1.41 -1.05 20.19
C GLU A 170 -0.48 -0.05 19.51
N THR A 171 -0.18 1.07 20.18
CA THR A 171 0.73 2.11 19.67
C THR A 171 2.17 1.66 19.65
N ARG A 172 2.63 0.95 20.69
CA ARG A 172 3.99 0.40 20.69
C ARG A 172 4.18 -0.62 19.59
N GLU A 173 3.20 -1.49 19.40
CA GLU A 173 3.22 -2.50 18.36
C GLU A 173 3.22 -1.87 16.96
N PHE A 174 2.36 -0.86 16.74
CA PHE A 174 2.35 -0.10 15.48
C PHE A 174 3.72 0.54 15.20
N LEU A 175 4.35 1.17 16.20
CA LEU A 175 5.70 1.74 16.05
C LEU A 175 6.77 0.66 15.81
N ALA A 176 6.65 -0.52 16.42
CA ALA A 176 7.56 -1.65 16.18
C ALA A 176 7.47 -2.16 14.74
N ILE A 177 6.24 -2.25 14.19
CA ILE A 177 6.01 -2.57 12.78
C ILE A 177 6.63 -1.50 11.88
N CYS A 178 6.40 -0.21 12.16
CA CYS A 178 7.01 0.89 11.43
C CYS A 178 8.55 0.82 11.45
N CYS A 179 9.16 0.61 12.63
CA CYS A 179 10.60 0.43 12.77
C CYS A 179 11.12 -0.71 11.88
N ALA A 180 10.47 -1.87 11.91
CA ALA A 180 10.90 -3.03 11.14
C ALA A 180 10.79 -2.81 9.61
N ARG A 181 9.75 -2.12 9.15
CA ARG A 181 9.53 -1.82 7.72
C ARG A 181 10.56 -0.84 7.15
N VAL A 182 11.09 0.08 7.96
CA VAL A 182 12.12 1.05 7.54
C VAL A 182 13.54 0.62 7.93
N ALA A 183 13.72 -0.65 8.33
CA ALA A 183 15.00 -1.17 8.79
C ALA A 183 15.89 -1.71 7.65
N GLY A 184 15.98 -0.99 6.54
CA GLY A 184 16.73 -1.43 5.35
C GLY A 184 18.26 -1.50 5.55
N LYS A 185 18.81 -0.75 6.51
CA LYS A 185 20.25 -0.73 6.82
C LYS A 185 20.59 -1.75 7.91
N PRO A 186 21.78 -2.39 7.87
CA PRO A 186 22.14 -3.44 8.84
C PRO A 186 22.07 -3.03 10.32
N ASP A 187 22.51 -1.82 10.66
CA ASP A 187 22.43 -1.32 12.04
C ASP A 187 20.99 -1.09 12.51
N ASN A 188 20.14 -0.59 11.62
CA ASN A 188 18.71 -0.43 11.87
C ASN A 188 18.04 -1.81 11.99
N ALA A 189 18.40 -2.77 11.13
CA ALA A 189 17.90 -4.15 11.17
C ALA A 189 18.25 -4.86 12.49
N ARG A 190 19.48 -4.69 13.00
CA ARG A 190 19.90 -5.22 14.30
C ARG A 190 19.02 -4.65 15.42
N SER A 191 18.76 -3.34 15.39
CA SER A 191 17.94 -2.65 16.38
C SER A 191 16.45 -3.03 16.28
N ALA A 192 15.91 -3.13 15.06
CA ALA A 192 14.54 -3.56 14.80
C ALA A 192 14.29 -4.96 15.32
N ARG A 193 15.25 -5.87 15.15
CA ARG A 193 15.17 -7.24 15.68
C ARG A 193 15.02 -7.26 17.20
N ALA A 194 15.76 -6.40 17.91
CA ALA A 194 15.63 -6.27 19.36
C ALA A 194 14.28 -5.69 19.79
N ILE A 195 13.75 -4.70 19.03
CA ILE A 195 12.41 -4.13 19.25
C ILE A 195 11.33 -5.21 19.05
N LEU A 196 11.37 -5.94 17.94
CA LEU A 196 10.41 -7.03 17.66
C LEU A 196 10.46 -8.14 18.71
N ALA A 197 11.65 -8.49 19.20
CA ALA A 197 11.82 -9.48 20.25
C ALA A 197 11.23 -9.03 21.61
N ARG A 198 11.21 -7.73 21.88
CA ARG A 198 10.61 -7.16 23.10
C ARG A 198 9.09 -7.14 23.06
N GLU A 199 8.48 -6.73 21.94
CA GLU A 199 7.01 -6.74 21.85
C GLU A 199 6.46 -8.17 21.75
N TRP A 200 7.20 -9.11 21.14
CA TRP A 200 6.80 -10.51 21.03
C TRP A 200 7.68 -11.45 21.84
N THR A 201 7.67 -11.26 23.16
CA THR A 201 8.29 -12.19 24.12
C THR A 201 7.45 -13.47 24.21
N GLY A 202 8.00 -14.58 23.71
CA GLY A 202 7.33 -15.87 23.54
C GLY A 202 6.84 -16.51 24.83
N THR A 203 5.68 -16.09 25.32
CA THR A 203 4.76 -16.96 26.06
C THR A 203 3.37 -16.78 25.45
N PRO A 204 2.77 -17.84 24.87
CA PRO A 204 1.41 -17.80 24.36
C PRO A 204 0.44 -17.81 25.53
N THR A 205 0.39 -16.72 26.30
CA THR A 205 -0.80 -16.41 27.10
C THR A 205 -1.84 -15.91 26.11
N ALA A 206 -2.79 -16.79 25.73
CA ALA A 206 -4.11 -16.68 25.07
C ALA A 206 -4.62 -15.36 24.42
N ARG A 207 -3.79 -14.35 24.20
CA ARG A 207 -4.07 -13.00 23.68
C ARG A 207 -2.90 -12.39 22.91
N VAL A 208 -1.75 -13.06 22.83
CA VAL A 208 -0.54 -12.48 22.21
C VAL A 208 -0.13 -13.33 21.00
N SER A 209 -0.94 -13.23 19.95
CA SER A 209 -0.49 -13.21 18.56
C SER A 209 -1.71 -12.98 17.67
N ASP A 210 -2.24 -11.76 17.66
CA ASP A 210 -3.33 -11.38 16.75
C ASP A 210 -2.82 -11.16 15.31
N SER A 211 -1.57 -11.51 14.98
CA SER A 211 -1.03 -11.66 13.62
C SER A 211 0.28 -12.48 13.56
N PRO A 212 0.22 -13.82 13.62
CA PRO A 212 1.42 -14.68 13.58
C PRO A 212 2.14 -14.58 12.23
N PHE A 213 1.40 -14.36 11.15
CA PHE A 213 1.94 -14.20 9.80
C PHE A 213 2.79 -12.93 9.69
N VAL A 214 2.22 -11.76 10.00
CA VAL A 214 2.93 -10.47 9.88
C VAL A 214 4.20 -10.46 10.73
N LEU A 215 4.14 -10.99 11.96
CA LEU A 215 5.32 -11.09 12.80
C LEU A 215 6.42 -11.96 12.18
N SER A 216 6.05 -13.13 11.66
CA SER A 216 7.00 -14.07 11.05
C SER A 216 7.64 -13.46 9.81
N MET A 217 6.86 -12.71 9.03
CA MET A 217 7.34 -11.97 7.86
C MET A 217 8.24 -10.79 8.24
N LEU A 218 7.87 -9.98 9.24
CA LEU A 218 8.73 -8.90 9.74
C LEU A 218 10.07 -9.41 10.26
N LYS A 219 10.08 -10.55 10.98
CA LYS A 219 11.32 -11.17 11.45
C LYS A 219 12.20 -11.65 10.28
N ALA A 220 11.61 -12.29 9.27
CA ALA A 220 12.34 -12.72 8.08
C ALA A 220 12.87 -11.53 7.28
N TYR A 221 12.05 -10.49 7.11
CA TYR A 221 12.39 -9.25 6.42
C TYR A 221 13.54 -8.51 7.13
N VAL A 222 13.47 -8.31 8.45
CA VAL A 222 14.57 -7.68 9.20
C VAL A 222 15.84 -8.52 9.15
N ALA A 223 15.73 -9.85 9.20
CA ALA A 223 16.89 -10.74 9.14
C ALA A 223 17.62 -10.68 7.78
N SER A 224 16.91 -10.45 6.67
CA SER A 224 17.52 -10.35 5.34
C SER A 224 18.37 -9.10 5.12
N HIS A 225 18.26 -8.11 6.00
CA HIS A 225 19.03 -6.85 5.92
C HIS A 225 20.27 -6.84 6.84
N GLN A 226 20.60 -7.96 7.50
CA GLN A 226 21.79 -8.07 8.34
C GLN A 226 23.04 -8.36 7.49
N GLU A 227 24.22 -7.86 7.90
CA GLU A 227 25.48 -7.97 7.13
C GLU A 227 25.85 -9.40 6.71
N ASP A 228 25.48 -10.40 7.53
CA ASP A 228 25.79 -11.83 7.31
C ASP A 228 24.57 -12.64 6.80
N SER A 229 23.56 -12.00 6.20
CA SER A 229 22.33 -12.71 5.81
C SER A 229 22.56 -13.72 4.68
N ASP A 230 22.28 -14.99 4.95
CA ASP A 230 22.23 -16.03 3.92
C ASP A 230 20.91 -15.95 3.14
N LYS A 231 20.98 -15.61 1.84
CA LYS A 231 19.82 -15.55 0.95
C LYS A 231 19.07 -16.89 0.91
N SER A 232 19.77 -18.03 1.00
CA SER A 232 19.12 -19.34 1.02
C SER A 232 18.30 -19.56 2.30
N ALA A 233 18.84 -19.14 3.45
CA ALA A 233 18.12 -19.22 4.72
C ALA A 233 16.91 -18.29 4.75
N PHE A 234 17.04 -17.07 4.20
CA PHE A 234 15.93 -16.13 4.04
C PHE A 234 14.82 -16.71 3.17
N VAL A 235 15.14 -17.15 1.95
CA VAL A 235 14.16 -17.74 1.02
C VAL A 235 13.46 -18.94 1.65
N LYS A 236 14.21 -19.86 2.28
CA LYS A 236 13.63 -21.01 2.99
C LYS A 236 12.67 -20.59 4.11
N GLN A 237 12.97 -19.51 4.82
CA GLN A 237 12.08 -19.01 5.87
C GLN A 237 10.80 -18.41 5.29
N ILE A 238 10.89 -17.65 4.20
CA ILE A 238 9.73 -17.13 3.48
C ILE A 238 8.86 -18.28 2.96
N SER A 239 9.46 -19.28 2.31
CA SER A 239 8.72 -20.44 1.81
C SER A 239 7.99 -21.19 2.91
N ARG A 240 8.65 -21.42 4.06
CA ARG A 240 7.99 -22.03 5.22
C ARG A 240 6.82 -21.19 5.75
N ASN A 241 6.93 -19.88 5.76
CA ASN A 241 5.84 -19.00 6.21
C ASN A 241 4.63 -19.13 5.27
N VAL A 242 4.85 -19.20 3.95
CA VAL A 242 3.80 -19.42 2.94
C VAL A 242 3.18 -20.81 3.10
N GLU A 243 3.99 -21.87 3.18
CA GLU A 243 3.52 -23.25 3.38
C GLU A 243 2.73 -23.45 4.69
N GLN A 244 3.07 -22.71 5.75
CA GLN A 244 2.32 -22.72 7.00
C GLN A 244 0.99 -21.97 6.90
N LEU A 245 0.92 -20.96 6.03
CA LEU A 245 -0.28 -20.17 5.83
C LEU A 245 -1.26 -20.86 4.87
N VAL A 246 -0.76 -21.56 3.85
CA VAL A 246 -1.58 -22.21 2.84
C VAL A 246 -2.03 -23.59 3.30
N GLY A 247 -3.33 -23.84 3.26
CA GLY A 247 -3.94 -25.13 3.59
C GLY A 247 -3.51 -26.23 2.62
N SER A 248 -3.69 -27.49 3.04
CA SER A 248 -3.39 -28.66 2.19
C SER A 248 -4.18 -28.71 0.88
N ASP A 249 -5.31 -28.00 0.81
CA ASP A 249 -6.17 -27.84 -0.36
C ASP A 249 -5.78 -26.64 -1.24
N GLY A 250 -4.74 -25.89 -0.89
CA GLY A 250 -4.30 -24.70 -1.61
C GLY A 250 -5.08 -23.43 -1.27
N SER A 251 -5.94 -23.46 -0.25
CA SER A 251 -6.65 -22.27 0.25
C SER A 251 -5.81 -21.44 1.21
N LEU A 252 -6.09 -20.15 1.32
CA LEU A 252 -5.46 -19.27 2.30
C LEU A 252 -5.99 -19.59 3.70
N GLY A 253 -5.08 -19.96 4.61
CA GLY A 253 -5.40 -20.07 6.02
C GLY A 253 -5.78 -18.73 6.64
N GLU A 254 -6.24 -18.77 7.89
CA GLU A 254 -6.68 -17.55 8.59
C GLU A 254 -5.52 -16.57 8.79
N VAL A 255 -5.52 -15.48 8.00
CA VAL A 255 -4.72 -14.29 8.28
C VAL A 255 -5.56 -13.40 9.18
N SER A 256 -5.18 -13.31 10.45
CA SER A 256 -5.90 -12.47 11.40
C SER A 256 -5.85 -11.01 10.98
N HIS A 257 -7.02 -10.38 10.96
CA HIS A 257 -7.18 -8.98 10.61
C HIS A 257 -7.11 -8.15 11.88
N LYS A 258 -6.08 -7.31 11.99
CA LYS A 258 -5.93 -6.43 13.16
C LYS A 258 -6.71 -5.12 13.03
N TYR A 259 -6.91 -4.67 11.81
CA TYR A 259 -7.45 -3.34 11.50
C TYR A 259 -8.89 -3.39 11.01
N SER A 260 -9.59 -2.26 11.11
CA SER A 260 -11.03 -2.21 10.88
C SER A 260 -11.48 -2.29 9.41
N SER A 261 -10.55 -2.28 8.46
CA SER A 261 -10.87 -2.35 7.03
C SER A 261 -10.04 -3.40 6.32
N ILE A 262 -8.75 -3.13 6.10
CA ILE A 262 -7.80 -4.07 5.46
C ILE A 262 -6.45 -3.91 6.16
N ASP A 263 -5.79 -5.00 6.49
CA ASP A 263 -4.40 -4.93 6.96
C ASP A 263 -3.46 -4.82 5.76
N LEU A 264 -3.08 -3.60 5.39
CA LEU A 264 -2.21 -3.37 4.24
C LEU A 264 -0.79 -3.89 4.47
N VAL A 265 -0.34 -3.97 5.73
CA VAL A 265 0.97 -4.54 6.05
C VAL A 265 0.96 -6.05 5.82
N ALA A 266 -0.11 -6.73 6.25
CA ALA A 266 -0.30 -8.15 5.95
C ALA A 266 -0.42 -8.40 4.44
N TYR A 267 -1.19 -7.58 3.73
CA TYR A 267 -1.31 -7.66 2.27
C TYR A 267 0.04 -7.56 1.57
N PHE A 268 0.83 -6.52 1.89
CA PHE A 268 2.17 -6.33 1.32
C PHE A 268 3.07 -7.53 1.58
N PHE A 269 3.11 -8.03 2.82
CA PHE A 269 3.97 -9.18 3.13
C PHE A 269 3.48 -10.48 2.49
N LEU A 270 2.18 -10.63 2.25
CA LEU A 270 1.64 -11.77 1.50
C LEU A 270 2.06 -11.70 0.03
N ASP A 271 1.86 -10.56 -0.63
CA ASP A 271 2.29 -10.33 -2.02
C ASP A 271 3.80 -10.56 -2.18
N TYR A 272 4.59 -9.94 -1.30
CA TYR A 272 6.04 -10.09 -1.28
C TYR A 272 6.51 -11.53 -1.01
N ALA A 273 5.83 -12.25 -0.11
CA ALA A 273 6.17 -13.64 0.18
C ALA A 273 5.87 -14.56 -1.00
N LEU A 274 4.72 -14.36 -1.65
CA LEU A 274 4.28 -15.16 -2.78
C LEU A 274 5.17 -14.93 -4.01
N GLU A 275 5.63 -13.70 -4.26
CA GLU A 275 6.61 -13.42 -5.32
C GLU A 275 7.91 -14.21 -5.10
N ILE A 276 8.46 -14.19 -3.89
CA ILE A 276 9.68 -14.96 -3.55
C ILE A 276 9.43 -16.48 -3.62
N TYR A 277 8.23 -16.91 -3.24
CA TYR A 277 7.86 -18.32 -3.26
C TYR A 277 7.74 -18.84 -4.69
N ASP A 278 7.07 -18.10 -5.57
CA ASP A 278 6.93 -18.45 -7.00
C ASP A 278 8.29 -18.55 -7.68
N ASP A 279 9.23 -17.67 -7.36
CA ASP A 279 10.62 -17.70 -7.83
C ASP A 279 11.39 -18.99 -7.45
N CYS A 280 10.89 -19.77 -6.49
CA CYS A 280 11.50 -21.04 -6.09
C CYS A 280 11.13 -22.22 -7.00
N PHE A 281 10.11 -22.07 -7.85
CA PHE A 281 9.60 -23.12 -8.72
C PHE A 281 9.98 -22.87 -10.18
N ASP A 282 10.09 -23.96 -10.94
CA ASP A 282 10.24 -23.89 -12.40
C ASP A 282 8.90 -24.21 -13.08
N ASP A 283 8.78 -23.89 -14.36
CA ASP A 283 7.56 -24.16 -15.17
C ASP A 283 7.18 -25.65 -15.18
N SER A 284 8.11 -26.54 -14.82
CA SER A 284 7.91 -28.00 -14.82
C SER A 284 7.34 -28.52 -13.51
N ASN A 285 7.42 -27.75 -12.44
CA ASN A 285 6.93 -28.08 -11.11
C ASN A 285 6.34 -26.84 -10.44
N PRO A 286 5.23 -26.28 -10.95
CA PRO A 286 4.61 -25.10 -10.36
C PRO A 286 4.05 -25.40 -8.95
N PRO A 287 3.85 -24.36 -8.12
CA PRO A 287 3.14 -24.51 -6.86
C PRO A 287 1.74 -25.10 -7.08
N ASN A 288 1.22 -25.79 -6.06
CA ASN A 288 -0.09 -26.44 -6.09
C ASN A 288 -1.28 -25.45 -5.96
N PHE A 289 -1.00 -24.14 -5.92
CA PHE A 289 -1.96 -23.05 -5.85
C PHE A 289 -1.51 -21.90 -6.75
N MET A 290 -2.43 -20.98 -7.06
CA MET A 290 -2.13 -19.77 -7.81
C MET A 290 -2.00 -18.59 -6.86
N THR A 291 -0.88 -17.87 -6.90
CA THR A 291 -0.60 -16.67 -6.09
C THR A 291 -1.71 -15.61 -6.17
N GLU A 292 -2.21 -15.33 -7.37
CA GLU A 292 -3.32 -14.40 -7.57
C GLU A 292 -4.61 -14.84 -6.85
N HIS A 293 -4.83 -16.15 -6.71
CA HIS A 293 -6.00 -16.66 -6.01
C HIS A 293 -5.91 -16.38 -4.51
N LEU A 294 -4.73 -16.57 -3.91
CA LEU A 294 -4.51 -16.33 -2.48
C LEU A 294 -4.61 -14.84 -2.11
N LEU A 295 -4.12 -13.95 -2.98
CA LEU A 295 -4.28 -12.50 -2.78
C LEU A 295 -5.76 -12.08 -2.85
N ASN A 296 -6.51 -12.64 -3.80
CA ASN A 296 -7.95 -12.42 -3.89
C ASN A 296 -8.71 -13.01 -2.69
N GLU A 297 -8.31 -14.18 -2.20
CA GLU A 297 -8.87 -14.78 -0.98
C GLU A 297 -8.60 -13.88 0.24
N PHE A 298 -7.39 -13.34 0.38
CA PHE A 298 -7.08 -12.37 1.43
C PHE A 298 -8.02 -11.16 1.36
N ILE A 299 -8.12 -10.52 0.18
CA ILE A 299 -8.97 -9.34 -0.04
C ILE A 299 -10.43 -9.64 0.30
N THR A 300 -10.97 -10.75 -0.22
CA THR A 300 -12.39 -11.11 -0.07
C THR A 300 -12.79 -11.47 1.36
N THR A 301 -11.83 -11.89 2.20
CA THR A 301 -12.05 -12.20 3.62
C THR A 301 -11.92 -11.00 4.55
N GLN A 302 -11.45 -9.85 4.07
CA GLN A 302 -11.30 -8.67 4.92
C GLN A 302 -12.63 -7.95 5.22
N PRO A 303 -12.75 -7.27 6.39
CA PRO A 303 -13.94 -6.51 6.77
C PRO A 303 -14.36 -5.43 5.75
N PHE A 304 -13.40 -4.82 5.02
CA PHE A 304 -13.73 -3.73 4.09
C PHE A 304 -14.64 -4.18 2.93
N MET A 305 -14.58 -5.45 2.50
CA MET A 305 -15.45 -5.92 1.41
C MET A 305 -16.93 -5.83 1.76
N ASN A 306 -17.27 -5.97 3.05
CA ASN A 306 -18.63 -5.73 3.52
C ASN A 306 -18.99 -4.23 3.51
N ALA A 307 -18.04 -3.35 3.80
CA ALA A 307 -18.24 -1.91 3.73
C ALA A 307 -18.44 -1.43 2.28
N LEU A 308 -17.68 -1.99 1.32
CA LEU A 308 -17.84 -1.75 -0.11
C LEU A 308 -19.23 -2.16 -0.63
N ARG A 309 -19.75 -3.30 -0.18
CA ARG A 309 -21.11 -3.75 -0.53
C ARG A 309 -22.23 -2.87 0.02
N ASN A 310 -21.94 -2.05 1.02
CA ASN A 310 -22.91 -1.19 1.71
C ASN A 310 -22.75 0.31 1.34
N ASP A 311 -22.06 0.63 0.25
CA ASP A 311 -21.84 1.99 -0.26
C ASP A 311 -21.29 3.00 0.77
N CYS A 312 -20.56 2.51 1.79
CA CYS A 312 -19.94 3.38 2.79
C CYS A 312 -18.61 3.93 2.25
N PRO A 313 -18.40 5.26 2.24
CA PRO A 313 -17.17 5.84 1.71
C PRO A 313 -15.96 5.39 2.53
N SER A 314 -15.01 4.72 1.88
CA SER A 314 -13.79 4.24 2.53
C SER A 314 -12.85 5.40 2.93
N PRO A 315 -11.94 5.21 3.90
CA PRO A 315 -10.92 6.22 4.21
C PRO A 315 -10.03 6.57 3.00
N LEU A 316 -9.86 5.64 2.06
CA LEU A 316 -9.18 5.88 0.77
C LEU A 316 -9.92 6.94 -0.05
N SER A 317 -11.22 6.73 -0.30
CA SER A 317 -12.06 7.67 -1.06
C SER A 317 -12.26 8.99 -0.34
N LEU A 318 -12.33 8.99 1.00
CA LEU A 318 -12.34 10.22 1.79
C LEU A 318 -11.02 11.00 1.65
N CYS A 319 -9.88 10.32 1.63
CA CYS A 319 -8.58 10.95 1.39
C CYS A 319 -8.48 11.51 -0.03
N LEU A 320 -8.91 10.75 -1.05
CA LEU A 320 -8.88 11.19 -2.45
C LEU A 320 -9.77 12.42 -2.69
N ARG A 321 -11.00 12.45 -2.14
CA ARG A 321 -11.86 13.64 -2.20
C ARG A 321 -11.21 14.85 -1.54
N TRP A 322 -10.60 14.65 -0.37
CA TRP A 322 -9.86 15.69 0.32
C TRP A 322 -8.68 16.21 -0.53
N CYS A 323 -7.89 15.31 -1.15
CA CYS A 323 -6.80 15.68 -2.05
C CYS A 323 -7.31 16.56 -3.20
N LYS A 324 -8.37 16.14 -3.90
CA LYS A 324 -8.99 16.93 -4.98
C LYS A 324 -9.39 18.33 -4.50
N GLU A 325 -10.04 18.44 -3.35
CA GLU A 325 -10.45 19.73 -2.80
C GLU A 325 -9.24 20.63 -2.53
N GLN A 326 -8.20 20.10 -1.88
CA GLN A 326 -7.00 20.88 -1.58
C GLN A 326 -6.22 21.26 -2.85
N LEU A 327 -6.12 20.37 -3.85
CA LEU A 327 -5.39 20.66 -5.09
C LEU A 327 -6.01 21.79 -5.92
N ARG A 328 -7.33 22.00 -5.79
CA ARG A 328 -8.04 23.12 -6.42
C ARG A 328 -7.88 24.45 -5.69
N LEU A 329 -7.40 24.42 -4.45
CA LEU A 329 -7.06 25.63 -3.71
C LEU A 329 -5.68 26.12 -4.14
N ASN A 330 -5.49 27.45 -4.16
CA ASN A 330 -4.24 28.06 -4.59
C ASN A 330 -3.17 28.01 -3.47
N HIS A 331 -2.77 26.79 -3.08
CA HIS A 331 -1.70 26.57 -2.12
C HIS A 331 -0.33 26.89 -2.73
N PRO A 332 0.63 27.43 -1.95
CA PRO A 332 2.01 27.48 -2.37
C PRO A 332 2.54 26.06 -2.61
N VAL A 333 3.05 25.79 -3.81
CA VAL A 333 3.62 24.49 -4.14
C VAL A 333 4.92 24.30 -3.35
N ALA A 334 5.04 23.18 -2.66
CA ALA A 334 6.23 22.85 -1.90
C ALA A 334 7.47 22.75 -2.81
N LEU A 335 8.64 23.06 -2.23
CA LEU A 335 9.95 22.95 -2.87
C LEU A 335 10.11 23.77 -4.17
N GLN A 336 9.35 24.86 -4.33
CA GLN A 336 9.44 25.75 -5.50
C GLN A 336 10.85 26.32 -5.71
N ASP A 337 11.52 26.71 -4.62
CA ASP A 337 12.87 27.30 -4.64
C ASP A 337 13.99 26.27 -4.50
N ALA A 338 13.67 24.97 -4.53
CA ALA A 338 14.67 23.92 -4.37
C ALA A 338 15.63 23.89 -5.57
N PRO A 339 16.96 23.80 -5.36
CA PRO A 339 17.95 23.82 -6.44
C PRO A 339 18.01 22.49 -7.23
N VAL A 340 17.00 21.63 -7.11
CA VAL A 340 16.95 20.32 -7.77
C VAL A 340 16.66 20.49 -9.25
N GLN A 341 17.50 19.87 -10.09
CA GLN A 341 17.35 19.86 -11.54
C GLN A 341 17.10 18.42 -12.01
N PRO A 342 15.83 17.95 -12.06
CA PRO A 342 15.53 16.58 -12.48
C PRO A 342 15.88 16.39 -13.96
N SER A 343 16.46 15.23 -14.30
CA SER A 343 16.53 14.77 -15.69
C SER A 343 15.11 14.51 -16.23
N THR A 344 14.96 14.36 -17.55
CA THR A 344 13.66 14.07 -18.17
C THR A 344 12.97 12.87 -17.51
N ASP A 345 13.72 11.80 -17.23
CA ASP A 345 13.20 10.58 -16.61
C ASP A 345 12.78 10.76 -15.14
N MET A 346 13.39 11.73 -14.44
CA MET A 346 13.12 12.00 -13.02
C MET A 346 12.08 13.11 -12.80
N ARG A 347 11.62 13.78 -13.86
CA ARG A 347 10.64 14.88 -13.75
C ARG A 347 9.32 14.42 -13.17
N CYS A 348 8.83 13.26 -13.61
CA CYS A 348 7.58 12.73 -13.09
C CYS A 348 7.69 12.52 -11.58
N TRP A 349 8.82 12.01 -11.07
CA TRP A 349 9.04 11.84 -9.64
C TRP A 349 9.11 13.17 -8.93
N TRP A 350 9.87 14.13 -9.46
CA TRP A 350 9.94 15.46 -8.88
C TRP A 350 8.55 16.10 -8.70
N TYR A 351 7.68 15.99 -9.70
CA TYR A 351 6.32 16.49 -9.63
C TYR A 351 5.46 15.75 -8.60
N ASN A 352 5.58 14.43 -8.50
CA ASN A 352 4.91 13.62 -7.48
C ASN A 352 5.32 14.03 -6.07
N ILE A 353 6.62 14.19 -5.84
CA ILE A 353 7.18 14.62 -4.56
C ILE A 353 6.64 16.00 -4.17
N ARG A 354 6.56 16.93 -5.11
CA ARG A 354 6.03 18.28 -4.87
C ARG A 354 4.54 18.28 -4.56
N VAL A 355 3.74 17.48 -5.26
CA VAL A 355 2.30 17.31 -4.97
C VAL A 355 2.11 16.73 -3.58
N PHE A 356 2.81 15.64 -3.26
CA PHE A 356 2.78 15.05 -1.93
C PHE A 356 3.18 16.05 -0.86
N CYS A 357 4.32 16.73 -1.00
CA CYS A 357 4.78 17.70 0.00
C CYS A 357 3.78 18.85 0.19
N THR A 358 3.12 19.29 -0.89
CA THR A 358 2.08 20.33 -0.81
C THR A 358 0.89 19.85 0.01
N LEU A 359 0.34 18.68 -0.33
CA LEU A 359 -0.78 18.07 0.39
C LEU A 359 -0.42 17.73 1.84
N TRP A 360 0.74 17.12 2.07
CA TRP A 360 1.24 16.77 3.39
C TRP A 360 1.42 18.01 4.26
N GLY A 361 1.93 19.11 3.69
CA GLY A 361 2.07 20.38 4.40
C GLY A 361 0.72 20.95 4.85
N VAL A 362 -0.30 20.90 3.98
CA VAL A 362 -1.67 21.31 4.31
C VAL A 362 -2.27 20.41 5.39
N MET A 363 -2.17 19.09 5.25
CA MET A 363 -2.63 18.11 6.23
C MET A 363 -1.96 18.33 7.59
N THR A 364 -0.65 18.53 7.62
CA THR A 364 0.13 18.81 8.84
C THR A 364 -0.33 20.09 9.53
N HIS A 365 -0.60 21.15 8.77
CA HIS A 365 -1.13 22.39 9.35
C HIS A 365 -2.50 22.18 10.00
N LEU A 366 -3.39 21.41 9.36
CA LEU A 366 -4.70 21.07 9.90
C LEU A 366 -4.59 20.21 11.18
N VAL A 367 -3.72 19.20 11.19
CA VAL A 367 -3.47 18.35 12.36
C VAL A 367 -2.99 19.18 13.54
N ARG A 368 -1.99 20.05 13.34
CA ARG A 368 -1.47 20.94 14.40
C ARG A 368 -2.49 21.98 14.87
N ALA A 369 -3.46 22.32 14.03
CA ALA A 369 -4.59 23.18 14.39
C ALA A 369 -5.73 22.42 15.08
N ASN A 370 -5.56 21.12 15.36
CA ASN A 370 -6.59 20.22 15.91
C ASN A 370 -7.84 20.11 15.01
N CYS A 371 -7.62 20.23 13.69
CA CYS A 371 -8.64 20.15 12.63
C CYS A 371 -8.27 19.07 11.60
N ALA A 372 -7.66 17.98 12.05
CA ALA A 372 -7.24 16.89 11.16
C ALA A 372 -8.42 16.37 10.32
N PRO A 373 -8.21 16.08 9.03
CA PRO A 373 -9.28 15.54 8.20
C PRO A 373 -9.71 14.15 8.68
N MET A 374 -10.97 13.77 8.46
CA MET A 374 -11.53 12.52 8.99
C MET A 374 -10.71 11.28 8.60
N TRP A 375 -10.24 11.21 7.36
CA TRP A 375 -9.44 10.09 6.86
C TRP A 375 -8.11 9.94 7.64
N TYR A 376 -7.50 11.04 8.10
CA TYR A 376 -6.24 11.00 8.86
C TYR A 376 -6.41 10.23 10.16
N THR A 377 -7.46 10.56 10.91
CA THR A 377 -7.73 9.93 12.23
C THR A 377 -8.09 8.45 12.12
N GLN A 378 -8.58 8.02 10.96
CA GLN A 378 -8.99 6.64 10.72
C GLN A 378 -7.89 5.80 10.10
N CYS A 379 -6.94 6.40 9.39
CA CYS A 379 -5.99 5.72 8.51
C CYS A 379 -5.26 4.55 9.20
N GLU A 380 -4.59 4.81 10.32
CA GLU A 380 -3.80 3.77 11.00
C GLU A 380 -4.68 2.64 11.55
N SER A 381 -5.86 2.99 12.08
CA SER A 381 -6.80 2.01 12.65
C SER A 381 -7.56 1.23 11.58
N ALA A 382 -7.71 1.79 10.38
CA ALA A 382 -8.37 1.17 9.25
C ALA A 382 -7.42 0.30 8.42
N PHE A 383 -6.18 0.76 8.21
CA PHE A 383 -5.27 0.23 7.21
C PHE A 383 -3.95 -0.33 7.75
N GLY A 384 -3.59 -0.02 9.00
CA GLY A 384 -2.30 -0.42 9.55
C GLY A 384 -1.09 0.29 8.97
N ILE A 385 -1.30 1.42 8.27
CA ILE A 385 -0.23 2.26 7.71
C ILE A 385 -0.36 3.70 8.20
N PRO A 386 0.73 4.49 8.23
CA PRO A 386 0.66 5.90 8.58
C PRO A 386 -0.12 6.75 7.57
N PRO A 387 -0.72 7.88 7.97
CA PRO A 387 -1.43 8.78 7.07
C PRO A 387 -0.56 9.32 5.92
N SER A 388 0.74 9.55 6.19
CA SER A 388 1.69 9.97 5.14
C SER A 388 1.88 8.91 4.06
N GLU A 389 1.78 7.62 4.42
CA GLU A 389 1.93 6.51 3.47
C GLU A 389 0.72 6.41 2.55
N LEU A 390 -0.51 6.51 3.08
CA LEU A 390 -1.72 6.62 2.28
C LEU A 390 -1.65 7.82 1.31
N LEU A 391 -1.20 8.97 1.81
CA LEU A 391 -1.16 10.21 1.05
C LEU A 391 -0.12 10.19 -0.08
N ILE A 392 1.07 9.61 0.14
CA ILE A 392 2.08 9.49 -0.93
C ILE A 392 1.59 8.53 -2.02
N THR A 393 1.01 7.38 -1.66
CA THR A 393 0.46 6.42 -2.62
C THR A 393 -0.62 7.06 -3.49
N LEU A 394 -1.57 7.78 -2.88
CA LEU A 394 -2.58 8.52 -3.62
C LEU A 394 -1.98 9.64 -4.48
N SER A 395 -0.96 10.34 -4.01
CA SER A 395 -0.30 11.40 -4.81
C SER A 395 0.29 10.84 -6.10
N TRP A 396 0.87 9.63 -6.03
CA TRP A 396 1.36 8.91 -7.21
C TRP A 396 0.26 8.46 -8.16
N MET A 397 -0.84 7.91 -7.65
CA MET A 397 -2.00 7.55 -8.47
C MET A 397 -2.59 8.79 -9.17
N ILE A 398 -2.79 9.87 -8.43
CA ILE A 398 -3.35 11.13 -8.94
C ILE A 398 -2.53 11.65 -10.12
N ARG A 399 -1.20 11.61 -10.02
CA ARG A 399 -0.32 12.09 -11.09
C ARG A 399 -0.17 11.11 -12.25
N ALA A 400 -0.41 9.81 -12.04
CA ALA A 400 -0.52 8.85 -13.13
C ALA A 400 -1.75 9.13 -14.00
N GLU A 401 -2.87 9.53 -13.38
CA GLU A 401 -4.11 9.89 -14.08
C GLU A 401 -4.15 11.34 -14.60
N ALA A 402 -3.27 12.20 -14.10
CA ALA A 402 -3.13 13.56 -14.59
C ALA A 402 -2.60 13.52 -16.03
N THR A 403 -3.44 13.92 -17.00
CA THR A 403 -3.14 13.87 -18.44
C THR A 403 -1.71 14.32 -18.74
N ALA A 404 -0.93 13.42 -19.34
CA ALA A 404 0.44 13.65 -19.77
C ALA A 404 0.47 14.70 -20.89
N THR A 405 0.46 15.98 -20.53
CA THR A 405 0.77 17.05 -21.47
C THR A 405 2.29 17.03 -21.67
N GLU A 406 2.72 16.24 -22.65
CA GLU A 406 4.10 16.11 -23.17
C GLU A 406 5.19 16.04 -22.08
N ALA A 407 5.70 14.82 -21.82
CA ALA A 407 6.80 14.52 -20.89
C ALA A 407 8.06 15.42 -21.01
N ASP A 408 8.16 16.16 -22.12
CA ASP A 408 9.25 17.07 -22.42
C ASP A 408 9.09 18.51 -21.89
N ARG A 409 7.90 18.95 -21.46
CA ARG A 409 7.70 20.34 -21.01
C ARG A 409 7.79 20.51 -19.49
N VAL A 410 8.53 21.54 -19.07
CA VAL A 410 8.51 22.02 -17.68
C VAL A 410 7.17 22.69 -17.43
N ILE A 411 6.35 22.10 -16.56
CA ILE A 411 5.06 22.67 -16.15
C ILE A 411 5.25 23.75 -15.09
N SER A 412 4.40 24.77 -15.11
CA SER A 412 4.37 25.76 -14.03
C SER A 412 3.78 25.16 -12.75
N ASP A 413 4.02 25.81 -11.62
CA ASP A 413 3.50 25.36 -10.32
C ASP A 413 1.97 25.36 -10.26
N THR A 414 1.35 26.38 -10.87
CA THR A 414 -0.11 26.45 -11.00
C THR A 414 -0.62 25.30 -11.87
N ASP A 415 0.04 25.02 -12.99
CA ASP A 415 -0.34 23.93 -13.88
C ASP A 415 -0.16 22.56 -13.21
N LEU A 416 0.86 22.39 -12.37
CA LEU A 416 1.08 21.17 -11.61
C LEU A 416 -0.11 20.85 -10.70
N LEU A 417 -0.63 21.83 -9.96
CA LEU A 417 -1.77 21.64 -9.07
C LEU A 417 -3.06 21.43 -9.86
N ILE A 418 -3.27 22.16 -10.97
CA ILE A 418 -4.44 21.97 -11.85
C ILE A 418 -4.46 20.55 -12.41
N GLN A 419 -3.35 20.10 -13.00
CA GLN A 419 -3.23 18.75 -13.55
C GLN A 419 -3.44 17.67 -12.48
N ALA A 420 -2.89 17.86 -11.28
CA ALA A 420 -3.10 16.94 -10.17
C ALA A 420 -4.57 16.94 -9.71
N ALA A 421 -5.25 18.09 -9.69
CA ALA A 421 -6.68 18.15 -9.39
C ALA A 421 -7.50 17.38 -10.42
N ASP A 422 -7.19 17.53 -11.71
CA ASP A 422 -7.84 16.78 -12.81
C ASP A 422 -7.60 15.27 -12.69
N GLY A 423 -6.38 14.85 -12.33
CA GLY A 423 -6.08 13.44 -12.05
C GLY A 423 -6.87 12.88 -10.86
N ALA A 424 -7.05 13.68 -9.80
CA ALA A 424 -7.89 13.30 -8.67
C ALA A 424 -9.38 13.24 -9.04
N ASP A 425 -9.85 14.08 -9.96
CA ASP A 425 -11.19 14.00 -10.53
C ASP A 425 -11.41 12.72 -11.33
N ASN A 426 -10.42 12.31 -12.13
CA ASN A 426 -10.49 11.09 -12.93
C ASN A 426 -10.58 9.85 -12.02
N LEU A 427 -9.72 9.76 -10.99
CA LEU A 427 -9.76 8.66 -10.03
C LEU A 427 -11.09 8.57 -9.27
N LEU A 428 -11.78 9.69 -9.02
CA LEU A 428 -13.09 9.69 -8.36
C LEU A 428 -14.24 9.26 -9.27
N GLN A 429 -14.02 9.15 -10.58
CA GLN A 429 -14.98 8.62 -11.55
C GLN A 429 -14.84 7.10 -11.73
N VAL A 430 -13.74 6.53 -11.25
CA VAL A 430 -13.48 5.09 -11.25
C VAL A 430 -14.34 4.43 -10.16
N ASP A 431 -14.82 3.22 -10.43
CA ASP A 431 -15.56 2.43 -9.45
C ASP A 431 -14.69 2.15 -8.22
N GLU A 432 -15.29 2.17 -7.03
CA GLU A 432 -14.57 2.02 -5.75
C GLU A 432 -13.74 0.73 -5.72
N SER A 433 -14.25 -0.39 -6.28
CA SER A 433 -13.51 -1.65 -6.39
C SER A 433 -12.23 -1.52 -7.22
N GLN A 434 -12.30 -0.82 -8.36
CA GLN A 434 -11.15 -0.61 -9.23
C GLN A 434 -10.15 0.37 -8.60
N LEU A 435 -10.63 1.42 -7.93
CA LEU A 435 -9.78 2.33 -7.15
C LEU A 435 -8.96 1.57 -6.09
N TRP A 436 -9.56 0.58 -5.43
CA TRP A 436 -8.87 -0.28 -4.48
C TRP A 436 -7.82 -1.17 -5.12
N ILE A 437 -8.12 -1.77 -6.28
CA ILE A 437 -7.15 -2.58 -7.04
C ILE A 437 -5.94 -1.72 -7.40
N ASP A 438 -6.18 -0.56 -8.02
CA ASP A 438 -5.11 0.37 -8.44
C ASP A 438 -4.29 0.86 -7.23
N PHE A 439 -4.96 1.09 -6.09
CA PHE A 439 -4.30 1.47 -4.85
C PHE A 439 -3.41 0.35 -4.30
N LEU A 440 -3.90 -0.88 -4.24
CA LEU A 440 -3.12 -2.02 -3.73
C LEU A 440 -1.89 -2.28 -4.61
N GLU A 441 -2.04 -2.24 -5.94
CA GLU A 441 -0.93 -2.35 -6.88
C GLU A 441 0.09 -1.21 -6.69
N ARG A 442 -0.38 0.03 -6.54
CA ARG A 442 0.52 1.15 -6.31
C ARG A 442 1.22 1.06 -4.95
N PHE A 443 0.50 0.61 -3.93
CA PHE A 443 1.00 0.47 -2.56
C PHE A 443 2.10 -0.59 -2.47
N THR A 444 1.93 -1.75 -3.11
CA THR A 444 2.97 -2.79 -3.16
C THR A 444 4.18 -2.30 -3.92
N TRP A 445 3.99 -1.73 -5.12
CA TRP A 445 5.05 -1.14 -5.94
C TRP A 445 5.90 -0.12 -5.16
N MET A 446 5.27 0.74 -4.36
CA MET A 446 5.96 1.74 -3.55
C MET A 446 6.77 1.19 -2.37
N ASN A 447 6.44 -0.02 -1.90
CA ASN A 447 7.09 -0.66 -0.76
C ASN A 447 8.12 -1.72 -1.17
N GLU A 448 8.21 -2.05 -2.46
CA GLU A 448 9.23 -2.95 -3.00
C GLU A 448 10.65 -2.38 -2.81
N LEU A 449 11.61 -3.30 -2.65
CA LEU A 449 13.03 -2.97 -2.56
C LEU A 449 13.66 -2.98 -3.96
N ALA A 450 14.30 -1.88 -4.34
CA ALA A 450 14.93 -1.69 -5.64
C ALA A 450 16.42 -1.32 -5.51
N ASN A 451 17.18 -1.55 -6.59
CA ASN A 451 18.55 -1.09 -6.71
C ASN A 451 18.58 0.06 -7.72
N PRO A 452 18.46 1.33 -7.27
CA PRO A 452 18.52 2.48 -8.16
C PRO A 452 19.82 2.49 -8.96
N GLY A 453 19.74 2.95 -10.21
CA GLY A 453 20.90 3.32 -11.00
C GLY A 453 21.63 4.54 -10.42
N GLU A 454 22.85 4.82 -10.90
CA GLU A 454 23.69 5.91 -10.35
C GLU A 454 23.03 7.30 -10.47
N ALA A 455 22.36 7.57 -11.60
CA ALA A 455 21.64 8.82 -11.83
C ALA A 455 20.46 9.00 -10.85
N GLU A 456 19.76 7.91 -10.55
CA GLU A 456 18.62 7.87 -9.63
C GLU A 456 19.11 8.09 -8.20
N ARG A 457 20.15 7.37 -7.77
CA ARG A 457 20.78 7.59 -6.45
C ARG A 457 21.21 9.04 -6.25
N SER A 458 21.79 9.64 -7.30
CA SER A 458 22.25 11.04 -7.26
C SER A 458 21.08 12.02 -7.14
N PHE A 459 19.99 11.78 -7.89
CA PHE A 459 18.77 12.55 -7.79
C PHE A 459 18.11 12.40 -6.41
N GLU A 460 17.98 11.17 -5.91
CA GLU A 460 17.42 10.87 -4.60
C GLU A 460 18.20 11.56 -3.48
N ALA A 461 19.54 11.50 -3.51
CA ALA A 461 20.36 12.18 -2.51
C ALA A 461 20.13 13.71 -2.50
N ALA A 462 20.06 14.33 -3.69
CA ALA A 462 19.78 15.76 -3.82
C ALA A 462 18.38 16.13 -3.31
N VAL A 463 17.38 15.30 -3.62
CA VAL A 463 16.00 15.52 -3.20
C VAL A 463 15.83 15.28 -1.70
N GLN A 464 16.45 14.24 -1.13
CA GLN A 464 16.43 13.96 0.31
C GLN A 464 16.96 15.13 1.13
N ASP A 465 18.01 15.82 0.66
CA ASP A 465 18.55 16.99 1.35
C ASP A 465 17.51 18.11 1.48
N GLU A 466 16.78 18.39 0.41
CA GLU A 466 15.71 19.40 0.38
C GLU A 466 14.48 18.96 1.19
N LEU A 467 14.14 17.68 1.18
CA LEU A 467 13.05 17.12 1.98
C LEU A 467 13.34 17.20 3.48
N ARG A 468 14.58 16.92 3.89
CA ARG A 468 15.03 17.07 5.29
C ARG A 468 14.94 18.53 5.75
N LYS A 469 15.33 19.50 4.91
CA LYS A 469 15.15 20.93 5.20
C LYS A 469 13.67 21.30 5.31
N TYR A 470 12.85 20.81 4.39
CA TYR A 470 11.42 21.07 4.36
C TYR A 470 10.71 20.58 5.62
N VAL A 471 10.87 19.30 5.99
CA VAL A 471 10.21 18.73 7.18
C VAL A 471 10.69 19.39 8.48
N SER A 472 12.01 19.63 8.60
CA SER A 472 12.59 20.31 9.77
C SER A 472 12.00 21.71 9.94
N LYS A 473 11.87 22.47 8.84
CA LYS A 473 11.28 23.82 8.84
C LYS A 473 9.78 23.79 9.17
N MET A 474 9.03 22.88 8.56
CA MET A 474 7.57 22.77 8.72
C MET A 474 7.18 22.38 10.14
N LEU A 475 7.86 21.39 10.71
CA LEU A 475 7.54 20.87 12.04
C LEU A 475 8.31 21.57 13.17
N ARG A 476 9.38 22.31 12.84
CA ARG A 476 10.33 22.90 13.79
C ARG A 476 11.01 21.83 14.66
N VAL A 477 11.41 20.73 14.01
CA VAL A 477 12.10 19.60 14.63
C VAL A 477 13.53 19.52 14.09
N GLU A 478 14.43 19.00 14.92
CA GLU A 478 15.77 18.63 14.50
C GLU A 478 15.78 17.14 14.15
N LEU A 479 16.07 16.82 12.89
CA LEU A 479 16.17 15.44 12.46
C LEU A 479 17.46 14.79 13.00
N PRO A 480 17.44 13.49 13.35
CA PRO A 480 18.64 12.76 13.75
C PRO A 480 19.80 12.84 12.74
N HIS A 481 19.48 12.85 11.45
CA HIS A 481 20.40 12.99 10.33
C HIS A 481 19.97 14.18 9.47
N PRO A 482 20.39 15.41 9.81
CA PRO A 482 19.96 16.62 9.11
C PRO A 482 20.56 16.72 7.71
N ALA A 483 20.04 17.65 6.91
CA ALA A 483 20.58 17.99 5.59
C ALA A 483 22.11 18.23 5.63
N GLY A 484 22.82 17.73 4.62
CA GLY A 484 24.27 17.84 4.48
C GLY A 484 25.12 16.86 5.31
N THR A 485 24.51 15.95 6.07
CA THR A 485 25.26 14.95 6.88
C THR A 485 25.64 13.67 6.13
N GLN A 486 25.31 13.52 4.84
CA GLN A 486 25.79 12.38 4.06
C GLN A 486 27.29 12.49 3.81
N SER A 487 28.06 11.67 4.54
CA SER A 487 29.46 11.43 4.26
C SER A 487 29.61 10.82 2.88
N THR A 488 30.35 11.49 2.02
CA THR A 488 30.96 10.94 0.81
C THR A 488 32.05 9.93 1.16
N SER A 489 31.67 8.82 1.82
CA SER A 489 32.56 7.67 1.99
C SER A 489 32.02 6.47 1.22
N VAL A 490 32.15 6.54 -0.11
CA VAL A 490 32.66 5.37 -0.84
C VAL A 490 34.13 5.26 -0.44
N GLY A 491 34.38 4.64 0.71
CA GLY A 491 35.72 4.54 1.29
C GLY A 491 35.85 3.18 1.95
N GLY A 492 36.38 2.22 1.20
CA GLY A 492 36.82 0.96 1.79
C GLY A 492 37.83 1.25 2.89
N VAL A 493 37.61 0.66 4.06
CA VAL A 493 38.62 0.56 5.11
C VAL A 493 38.52 -0.81 5.77
N ASP A 494 39.53 -1.60 5.43
CA ASP A 494 40.21 -2.68 6.15
C ASP A 494 39.53 -3.45 7.29
N PHE A 495 39.46 -4.76 7.03
CA PHE A 495 39.48 -5.87 7.98
C PHE A 495 40.47 -5.62 9.14
N TYR A 496 40.00 -5.71 10.39
CA TYR A 496 40.40 -6.75 11.35
C TYR A 496 39.88 -6.45 12.78
N SER A 497 39.35 -7.52 13.38
CA SER A 497 39.37 -7.87 14.81
C SER A 497 38.55 -7.07 15.82
N PHE A 498 37.39 -7.62 16.21
CA PHE A 498 36.89 -7.65 17.60
C PHE A 498 36.13 -8.96 17.89
N PRO A 499 36.07 -9.41 19.16
CA PRO A 499 35.99 -10.83 19.52
C PRO A 499 34.58 -11.42 19.37
N GLN A 500 34.56 -12.65 18.88
CA GLN A 500 33.41 -13.56 18.91
C GLN A 500 32.98 -13.79 20.37
N HIS A 501 31.95 -13.08 20.81
CA HIS A 501 31.11 -13.55 21.91
C HIS A 501 29.85 -14.14 21.30
N GLY A 502 29.84 -15.48 21.24
CA GLY A 502 28.65 -16.25 20.90
C GLY A 502 27.52 -15.92 21.86
N PHE A 503 26.40 -15.49 21.30
CA PHE A 503 25.11 -15.40 21.98
C PHE A 503 24.24 -16.57 21.51
N PRO A 504 23.36 -17.09 22.39
CA PRO A 504 22.85 -18.43 22.29
C PRO A 504 22.03 -18.63 21.01
N ASP A 505 22.41 -19.67 20.28
CA ASP A 505 21.60 -20.28 19.24
C ASP A 505 20.20 -20.55 19.78
N PHE A 506 19.17 -20.06 19.09
CA PHE A 506 17.84 -20.63 19.22
C PHE A 506 17.87 -21.96 18.49
N ASP A 507 17.89 -23.04 19.27
CA ASP A 507 17.81 -24.42 18.79
C ASP A 507 16.70 -24.56 17.74
N ILE A 508 17.15 -24.86 16.53
CA ILE A 508 16.39 -25.53 15.50
C ILE A 508 16.08 -26.91 16.07
N ASN A 509 14.86 -27.12 16.55
CA ASN A 509 14.38 -28.46 16.85
C ASN A 509 14.33 -29.28 15.56
N SER A 510 15.45 -29.94 15.31
CA SER A 510 15.65 -31.00 14.34
C SER A 510 15.41 -32.32 15.07
N GLN A 511 14.14 -32.67 15.27
CA GLN A 511 13.77 -34.07 15.49
C GLN A 511 13.03 -34.57 14.27
N MET A 512 13.82 -35.15 13.37
CA MET A 512 13.38 -36.30 12.59
C MET A 512 12.98 -37.40 13.57
N ASP A 513 11.73 -37.83 13.52
CA ASP A 513 11.41 -39.21 13.86
C ASP A 513 11.08 -39.93 12.56
N TYR A 514 12.03 -40.78 12.15
CA TYR A 514 11.76 -41.94 11.31
C TYR A 514 10.91 -42.90 12.13
N TYR A 515 9.65 -43.13 11.73
CA TYR A 515 9.01 -44.44 11.67
C TYR A 515 7.87 -44.44 10.66
#